data_AF-W2YS06-F1
#
_entry.id   AF-W2YS06-F1
#
_cell.length_a   1.000
_cell.length_b   1.000
_cell.length_c   1.000
_cell.angle_alpha   90.00
_cell.angle_beta   90.00
_cell.angle_gamma   90.00
#
_symmetry.space_group_name_H-M   'P 1'
#
loop_
_entity.id
_entity.type
_entity.pdbx_description
1 polymer ?
#
loop_
_entity_poly.entity_id
_entity_poly.type
_entity_poly.pdbx_seq_one_letter_code
_entity_poly.pdbx_strand_id
1 'polypeptide(L)'
;MWLCLAALLAALTALQSCVVSTSVSTASGMVTADLPVKPRMLPDTPIYRLLRTVDTNDKSNEERVLNAAVEKLTGLVRTGVMKISGNANLKILLTGEQGADDVLKMFQLDKGISKVLASRNLKPKVQAMESYLKEVNKINGNDKLSVIGIFTTHYGDAAVARALVVAQKKATTHDAANTIKQLRSEQLSAWMKSEKTVDDVFELLKLRQNGYKALGSPKLEVLDDYMKMVIQKTSGKQILLQTLTNGFEGEEKLAALLVRAKEDTSTSELATALQNALMNKWIETDKLKPENVFSKLRLDRGVDALLDRNEQTLAAFISMYNARNPYSRASSIGMFVAQYGDNAVAETLVLARSESALEPLARNLQQQQFHEWQKSKKSADDVFKLMNIEEKDFSHIISPKLEIVKGYIMLLKARNPEDTTDLLSVVSNGFKGDGALAQAIVKKLAMLHSRNPVAAVASTAAEFEMLLFRRWFKSKIDPVSFYRQVFGVEEANAGRWQKAV
;
A
#
# COMPACT_ATOMS: atom_id res chain seq x y z
N MET A 1 33.68 1.23 13.86
CA MET A 1 34.99 1.91 13.83
C MET A 1 34.75 3.32 13.31
N TRP A 2 34.87 4.34 14.16
CA TRP A 2 34.59 5.77 13.89
C TRP A 2 33.08 6.01 13.58
N LEU A 3 32.33 6.93 14.21
CA LEU A 3 32.66 8.01 15.16
C LEU A 3 33.69 9.02 14.64
N CYS A 4 33.23 9.94 13.78
CA CYS A 4 33.52 11.37 13.88
C CYS A 4 32.72 12.18 12.85
N LEU A 5 31.54 12.68 13.24
CA LEU A 5 30.95 13.95 12.79
C LEU A 5 29.63 14.18 13.55
N ALA A 6 29.72 14.96 14.62
CA ALA A 6 28.60 15.41 15.43
C ALA A 6 28.63 16.94 15.55
N ALA A 7 27.54 17.52 16.06
CA ALA A 7 27.39 18.92 16.48
C ALA A 7 27.45 20.01 15.39
N LEU A 8 26.26 20.46 14.97
CA LEU A 8 25.81 21.85 14.71
C LEU A 8 24.46 21.77 13.96
N LEU A 9 23.35 22.40 14.36
CA LEU A 9 23.08 23.41 15.41
C LEU A 9 22.26 22.85 16.59
N ALA A 10 22.07 23.67 17.63
CA ALA A 10 21.15 23.46 18.75
C ALA A 10 20.44 24.78 19.14
N ALA A 11 19.39 24.68 19.97
CA ALA A 11 18.61 25.78 20.58
C ALA A 11 17.74 26.62 19.58
N LEU A 12 16.58 27.19 19.95
CA LEU A 12 15.79 27.07 21.19
C LEU A 12 14.28 27.30 20.88
N THR A 13 13.37 26.71 21.66
CA THR A 13 12.31 27.40 22.44
C THR A 13 11.50 26.34 23.22
N ALA A 14 10.68 26.75 24.19
CA ALA A 14 10.20 25.86 25.26
C ALA A 14 8.74 26.12 25.68
N LEU A 15 8.31 25.33 26.69
CA LEU A 15 7.14 25.44 27.58
C LEU A 15 5.86 24.64 27.27
N GLN A 16 5.40 23.99 28.35
CA GLN A 16 4.04 23.55 28.68
C GLN A 16 3.41 22.40 27.84
N SER A 17 2.65 21.48 28.43
CA SER A 17 2.24 21.29 29.84
C SER A 17 2.27 19.81 30.25
N CYS A 18 2.34 19.54 31.56
CA CYS A 18 2.26 18.19 32.12
C CYS A 18 0.92 18.04 32.86
N VAL A 19 0.22 16.92 32.65
CA VAL A 19 -1.06 16.61 33.31
C VAL A 19 -0.87 15.40 34.21
N VAL A 20 -0.94 15.63 35.53
CA VAL A 20 -1.06 14.59 36.56
C VAL A 20 -2.14 15.03 37.52
N SER A 21 -3.20 14.22 37.66
CA SER A 21 -4.29 14.46 38.61
C SER A 21 -4.01 13.76 39.93
N THR A 22 -4.03 14.51 41.03
CA THR A 22 -4.36 13.97 42.37
C THR A 22 -5.89 13.82 42.46
N SER A 23 -6.54 13.17 43.43
CA SER A 23 -6.28 12.85 44.85
C SER A 23 -7.23 11.66 45.25
N VAL A 24 -7.44 11.16 46.48
CA VAL A 24 -7.28 11.62 47.89
C VAL A 24 -6.94 10.42 48.81
N SER A 25 -6.34 10.67 49.99
CA SER A 25 -6.12 9.73 51.11
C SER A 25 -7.45 9.31 51.82
N THR A 26 -7.54 8.42 52.82
CA THR A 26 -6.96 8.36 54.21
C THR A 26 -7.29 6.96 54.82
N ALA A 27 -6.76 6.40 55.94
CA ALA A 27 -5.67 6.58 56.94
C ALA A 27 -5.38 5.15 57.55
N SER A 28 -4.55 4.83 58.56
CA SER A 28 -3.68 5.54 59.56
C SER A 28 -2.30 4.79 59.64
N GLY A 29 -1.47 4.63 60.70
CA GLY A 29 -1.46 4.85 62.17
C GLY A 29 -1.73 3.54 62.96
N MET A 30 -0.87 2.96 63.83
CA MET A 30 0.45 3.29 64.44
C MET A 30 1.18 1.95 64.87
N VAL A 31 2.52 1.77 64.85
CA VAL A 31 3.57 2.07 65.90
C VAL A 31 3.31 1.32 67.24
N THR A 32 4.17 0.52 67.92
CA THR A 32 5.60 0.01 67.85
C THR A 32 5.80 -1.10 68.95
N ALA A 33 6.87 -1.91 69.17
CA ALA A 33 8.11 -2.36 68.49
C ALA A 33 8.83 -3.51 69.30
N ASP A 34 10.02 -3.96 68.82
CA ASP A 34 11.19 -4.56 69.54
C ASP A 34 11.27 -6.03 70.07
N LEU A 35 12.54 -6.49 70.15
CA LEU A 35 13.17 -7.75 70.68
C LEU A 35 14.18 -7.34 71.79
N PRO A 36 14.75 -8.18 72.73
CA PRO A 36 15.38 -9.51 72.45
C PRO A 36 15.62 -10.55 73.63
N VAL A 37 16.17 -11.75 73.31
CA VAL A 37 17.29 -12.53 74.01
C VAL A 37 17.23 -12.86 75.54
N LYS A 38 17.54 -14.07 76.09
CA LYS A 38 17.99 -15.39 75.54
C LYS A 38 17.56 -16.71 76.28
N PRO A 39 18.14 -17.21 77.43
CA PRO A 39 18.45 -18.67 77.51
C PRO A 39 18.22 -19.50 78.82
N ARG A 40 18.21 -20.84 78.64
CA ARG A 40 18.41 -22.02 79.57
C ARG A 40 17.20 -22.98 79.53
N MET A 41 17.31 -24.32 79.45
CA MET A 41 18.45 -25.27 79.32
C MET A 41 18.04 -26.51 78.48
N LEU A 42 19.02 -27.34 78.09
CA LEU A 42 18.91 -28.61 77.31
C LEU A 42 18.83 -29.84 78.26
N PRO A 43 18.62 -31.11 77.80
CA PRO A 43 18.71 -31.66 76.44
C PRO A 43 17.44 -32.47 76.00
N ASP A 44 17.36 -33.28 74.93
CA ASP A 44 18.33 -33.68 73.88
C ASP A 44 17.63 -33.95 72.49
N THR A 45 18.25 -34.78 71.64
CA THR A 45 18.07 -34.94 70.18
C THR A 45 18.50 -36.36 69.73
N PRO A 46 18.45 -36.74 68.42
CA PRO A 46 17.76 -36.20 67.25
C PRO A 46 16.69 -37.23 66.76
N ILE A 47 16.21 -37.42 65.51
CA ILE A 47 16.45 -36.89 64.14
C ILE A 47 15.08 -36.79 63.44
N TYR A 48 14.86 -35.78 62.58
CA TYR A 48 13.63 -35.66 61.76
C TYR A 48 13.77 -36.26 60.35
N ARG A 49 12.67 -36.76 59.77
CA ARG A 49 12.56 -37.11 58.35
C ARG A 49 11.17 -36.76 57.79
N LEU A 50 10.99 -35.52 57.36
CA LEU A 50 9.76 -35.02 56.73
C LEU A 50 9.81 -35.11 55.20
N LEU A 51 8.64 -34.98 54.57
CA LEU A 51 8.41 -35.33 53.16
C LEU A 51 9.20 -34.46 52.18
N ARG A 52 9.70 -35.10 51.10
CA ARG A 52 9.92 -34.41 49.82
C ARG A 52 8.59 -34.31 49.09
N THR A 53 8.19 -33.11 48.72
CA THR A 53 7.38 -32.91 47.51
C THR A 53 8.21 -33.37 46.31
N VAL A 54 7.65 -34.24 45.46
CA VAL A 54 8.30 -34.66 44.22
C VAL A 54 7.99 -33.63 43.14
N ASP A 55 9.02 -32.93 42.65
CA ASP A 55 8.91 -32.22 41.37
C ASP A 55 8.63 -33.26 40.27
N THR A 56 7.42 -33.25 39.73
CA THR A 56 7.03 -34.13 38.64
C THR A 56 7.77 -33.70 37.38
N ASN A 57 8.82 -34.46 37.03
CA ASN A 57 9.65 -34.23 35.85
C ASN A 57 8.93 -34.66 34.56
N ASP A 58 7.79 -34.01 34.27
CA ASP A 58 6.79 -34.41 33.26
C ASP A 58 7.40 -34.65 31.88
N LYS A 59 8.39 -33.84 31.49
CA LYS A 59 9.16 -34.01 30.25
C LYS A 59 9.61 -35.45 30.05
N SER A 60 10.19 -36.05 31.09
CA SER A 60 10.70 -37.43 31.02
C SER A 60 9.59 -38.47 30.92
N ASN A 61 8.43 -38.21 31.54
CA ASN A 61 7.29 -39.12 31.43
C ASN A 61 6.61 -39.01 30.07
N GLU A 62 6.35 -37.79 29.57
CA GLU A 62 5.77 -37.58 28.22
C GLU A 62 6.67 -38.13 27.12
N GLU A 63 7.98 -37.87 27.16
CA GLU A 63 8.94 -38.41 26.18
C GLU A 63 9.04 -39.94 26.25
N ARG A 64 9.06 -40.54 27.45
CA ARG A 64 9.08 -42.02 27.59
C ARG A 64 7.77 -42.66 27.13
N VAL A 65 6.61 -42.07 27.44
CA VAL A 65 5.31 -42.57 26.99
C VAL A 65 5.17 -42.45 25.47
N LEU A 66 5.59 -41.32 24.88
CA LEU A 66 5.57 -41.14 23.43
C LEU A 66 6.52 -42.15 22.74
N ASN A 67 7.75 -42.29 23.23
CA ASN A 67 8.72 -43.23 22.65
C ASN A 67 8.26 -44.69 22.78
N ALA A 68 7.70 -45.11 23.92
CA ALA A 68 7.16 -46.45 24.08
C ALA A 68 5.93 -46.71 23.17
N ALA A 69 5.08 -45.71 22.94
CA ALA A 69 4.01 -45.81 21.97
C ALA A 69 4.54 -45.93 20.53
N VAL A 70 5.61 -45.19 20.18
CA VAL A 70 6.28 -45.23 18.87
C VAL A 70 6.96 -46.58 18.63
N GLU A 71 7.67 -47.14 19.62
CA GLU A 71 8.26 -48.48 19.50
C GLU A 71 7.19 -49.56 19.33
N LYS A 72 6.07 -49.45 20.06
CA LYS A 72 4.92 -50.36 19.88
C LYS A 72 4.29 -50.24 18.49
N LEU A 73 4.12 -49.02 17.98
CA LEU A 73 3.54 -48.77 16.65
C LEU A 73 4.47 -49.21 15.52
N THR A 74 5.76 -48.86 15.58
CA THR A 74 6.78 -49.31 14.61
C THR A 74 6.98 -50.83 14.66
N GLY A 75 6.88 -51.45 15.83
CA GLY A 75 6.84 -52.91 15.98
C GLY A 75 5.63 -53.55 15.29
N LEU A 76 4.42 -53.01 15.47
CA LEU A 76 3.19 -53.48 14.81
C LEU A 76 3.22 -53.29 13.28
N VAL A 77 3.88 -52.23 12.80
CA VAL A 77 4.13 -51.97 11.37
C VAL A 77 5.16 -52.97 10.82
N ARG A 78 6.31 -53.13 11.47
CA ARG A 78 7.40 -54.03 11.03
C ARG A 78 6.99 -55.51 11.03
N THR A 79 6.11 -55.92 11.94
CA THR A 79 5.58 -57.28 12.01
C THR A 79 4.40 -57.55 11.06
N GLY A 80 3.88 -56.52 10.37
CA GLY A 80 2.68 -56.64 9.54
C GLY A 80 1.39 -56.92 10.32
N VAL A 81 1.41 -56.80 11.66
CA VAL A 81 0.30 -57.18 12.55
C VAL A 81 -0.81 -56.12 12.57
N MET A 82 -0.61 -54.94 11.98
CA MET A 82 -1.69 -53.98 11.68
C MET A 82 -2.66 -54.51 10.60
N LYS A 83 -3.50 -55.48 10.97
CA LYS A 83 -4.74 -55.80 10.28
C LYS A 83 -5.76 -54.66 10.47
N ILE A 84 -5.57 -53.57 9.73
CA ILE A 84 -6.68 -52.71 9.35
C ILE A 84 -7.64 -53.59 8.53
N SER A 85 -8.95 -53.49 8.80
CA SER A 85 -9.92 -54.53 8.41
C SER A 85 -10.06 -54.70 6.89
N GLY A 86 -9.45 -55.76 6.36
CA GLY A 86 -9.68 -56.29 5.01
C GLY A 86 -8.85 -55.62 3.90
N ASN A 87 -7.65 -56.16 3.63
CA ASN A 87 -6.81 -55.93 2.43
C ASN A 87 -6.56 -54.48 1.95
N ALA A 88 -6.90 -53.46 2.74
CA ALA A 88 -6.54 -52.07 2.49
C ALA A 88 -5.01 -51.91 2.57
N ASN A 89 -4.38 -51.92 1.40
CA ASN A 89 -2.95 -51.75 1.20
C ASN A 89 -2.48 -50.47 1.95
N LEU A 90 -1.40 -50.53 2.76
CA LEU A 90 -0.87 -49.36 3.50
C LEU A 90 -0.60 -48.15 2.59
N LYS A 91 -0.33 -48.45 1.31
CA LYS A 91 -0.21 -47.53 0.18
C LYS A 91 -1.43 -46.61 -0.05
N ILE A 92 -2.65 -47.02 0.35
CA ILE A 92 -3.91 -46.28 0.17
C ILE A 92 -4.17 -45.34 1.36
N LEU A 93 -3.86 -45.78 2.58
CA LEU A 93 -4.12 -45.02 3.82
C LEU A 93 -3.27 -43.74 3.96
N LEU A 94 -2.34 -43.50 3.04
CA LEU A 94 -1.32 -42.45 3.13
C LEU A 94 -1.21 -41.59 1.85
N THR A 95 -2.20 -41.71 0.95
CA THR A 95 -2.32 -40.91 -0.27
C THR A 95 -3.62 -40.11 -0.25
N GLY A 96 -3.55 -38.85 0.19
CA GLY A 96 -4.70 -37.95 0.30
C GLY A 96 -4.84 -37.36 1.71
N GLU A 97 -5.75 -36.39 1.85
CA GLU A 97 -5.94 -35.58 3.06
C GLU A 97 -6.26 -36.44 4.30
N GLN A 98 -7.23 -37.37 4.20
CA GLN A 98 -7.60 -38.29 5.29
C GLN A 98 -6.41 -39.06 5.88
N GLY A 99 -5.44 -39.47 5.04
CA GLY A 99 -4.23 -40.17 5.49
C GLY A 99 -3.26 -39.28 6.25
N ALA A 100 -3.13 -38.02 5.82
CA ALA A 100 -2.32 -37.03 6.54
C ALA A 100 -2.97 -36.67 7.90
N ASP A 101 -4.29 -36.49 7.90
CA ASP A 101 -5.14 -36.26 9.05
C ASP A 101 -4.90 -37.28 10.18
N ASP A 102 -4.97 -38.58 9.87
CA ASP A 102 -4.94 -39.63 10.87
C ASP A 102 -3.53 -39.90 11.41
N VAL A 103 -2.50 -39.71 10.57
CA VAL A 103 -1.09 -39.68 11.03
C VAL A 103 -0.84 -38.48 11.95
N LEU A 104 -1.37 -37.29 11.63
CA LEU A 104 -1.20 -36.11 12.49
C LEU A 104 -1.92 -36.27 13.84
N LYS A 105 -3.13 -36.86 13.86
CA LYS A 105 -3.84 -37.19 15.12
C LYS A 105 -3.03 -38.17 15.99
N MET A 106 -2.40 -39.19 15.38
CA MET A 106 -1.56 -40.16 16.09
C MET A 106 -0.42 -39.52 16.89
N PHE A 107 0.22 -38.48 16.34
CA PHE A 107 1.30 -37.73 17.02
C PHE A 107 0.81 -36.46 17.75
N GLN A 108 -0.50 -36.20 17.75
CA GLN A 108 -1.13 -34.97 18.26
C GLN A 108 -0.51 -33.70 17.63
N LEU A 109 -0.38 -33.71 16.30
CA LEU A 109 0.14 -32.67 15.42
C LEU A 109 -0.96 -32.09 14.51
N ASP A 110 -2.22 -32.40 14.82
CA ASP A 110 -3.48 -32.00 14.17
C ASP A 110 -4.00 -30.61 14.59
N LYS A 111 -3.52 -30.08 15.73
CA LYS A 111 -4.14 -28.93 16.42
C LYS A 111 -3.79 -27.55 15.84
N GLY A 112 -3.54 -27.48 14.54
CA GLY A 112 -3.20 -26.27 13.79
C GLY A 112 -1.70 -25.96 13.81
N ILE A 113 -1.08 -25.86 12.64
CA ILE A 113 0.39 -25.76 12.48
C ILE A 113 1.07 -24.68 13.35
N SER A 114 0.42 -23.53 13.57
CA SER A 114 0.98 -22.46 14.43
C SER A 114 1.04 -22.83 15.92
N LYS A 115 0.13 -23.69 16.41
CA LYS A 115 0.18 -24.22 17.79
C LYS A 115 1.16 -25.39 17.90
N VAL A 116 1.22 -26.22 16.85
CA VAL A 116 2.15 -27.35 16.73
C VAL A 116 3.60 -26.88 16.81
N LEU A 117 4.00 -25.91 15.98
CA LEU A 117 5.37 -25.38 15.96
C LEU A 117 5.74 -24.57 17.21
N ALA A 118 4.76 -24.17 18.02
CA ALA A 118 4.96 -23.53 19.33
C ALA A 118 4.97 -24.54 20.50
N SER A 119 4.81 -25.85 20.24
CA SER A 119 4.81 -26.87 21.27
C SER A 119 6.19 -27.06 21.89
N ARG A 120 6.27 -27.12 23.23
CA ARG A 120 7.50 -27.49 23.95
C ARG A 120 8.02 -28.88 23.55
N ASN A 121 7.12 -29.76 23.11
CA ASN A 121 7.43 -31.16 22.76
C ASN A 121 7.47 -31.36 21.23
N LEU A 122 7.72 -30.29 20.44
CA LEU A 122 7.80 -30.36 18.98
C LEU A 122 8.83 -31.40 18.50
N LYS A 123 10.07 -31.32 19.01
CA LYS A 123 11.19 -32.19 18.62
C LYS A 123 10.86 -33.69 18.79
N PRO A 124 10.49 -34.21 19.98
CA PRO A 124 10.18 -35.63 20.12
C PRO A 124 8.98 -36.07 19.28
N LYS A 125 7.95 -35.21 19.08
CA LYS A 125 6.82 -35.53 18.20
C LYS A 125 7.20 -35.61 16.72
N VAL A 126 8.09 -34.74 16.24
CA VAL A 126 8.62 -34.79 14.87
C VAL A 126 9.48 -36.05 14.69
N GLN A 127 10.41 -36.34 15.60
CA GLN A 127 11.30 -37.51 15.53
C GLN A 127 10.54 -38.85 15.63
N ALA A 128 9.45 -38.90 16.41
CA ALA A 128 8.51 -40.01 16.46
C ALA A 128 7.86 -40.27 15.08
N MET A 129 7.39 -39.20 14.44
CA MET A 129 6.73 -39.25 13.13
C MET A 129 7.71 -39.57 11.98
N GLU A 130 8.91 -38.99 11.98
CA GLU A 130 10.01 -39.34 11.06
C GLU A 130 10.30 -40.85 11.12
N SER A 131 10.40 -41.40 12.33
CA SER A 131 10.73 -42.80 12.59
C SER A 131 9.63 -43.75 12.11
N TYR A 132 8.35 -43.38 12.33
CA TYR A 132 7.20 -44.10 11.79
C TYR A 132 7.17 -44.09 10.25
N LEU A 133 7.27 -42.92 9.64
CA LEU A 133 7.24 -42.77 8.17
C LEU A 133 8.42 -43.51 7.50
N LYS A 134 9.58 -43.58 8.14
CA LYS A 134 10.75 -44.32 7.65
C LYS A 134 10.52 -45.83 7.58
N GLU A 135 9.83 -46.45 8.56
CA GLU A 135 9.48 -47.87 8.48
C GLU A 135 8.41 -48.13 7.41
N VAL A 136 7.46 -47.20 7.24
CA VAL A 136 6.41 -47.29 6.22
C VAL A 136 6.97 -47.14 4.80
N ASN A 137 7.91 -46.21 4.56
CA ASN A 137 8.56 -46.03 3.26
C ASN A 137 9.31 -47.29 2.82
N LYS A 138 10.01 -47.96 3.75
CA LYS A 138 10.68 -49.27 3.50
C LYS A 138 9.69 -50.34 3.03
N ILE A 139 8.55 -50.48 3.72
CA ILE A 139 7.53 -51.49 3.40
C ILE A 139 6.89 -51.20 2.03
N ASN A 140 6.64 -49.93 1.71
CA ASN A 140 6.04 -49.52 0.45
C ASN A 140 7.03 -49.43 -0.73
N GLY A 141 8.33 -49.60 -0.49
CA GLY A 141 9.39 -49.42 -1.50
C GLY A 141 9.44 -48.02 -2.11
N ASN A 142 9.09 -46.99 -1.34
CA ASN A 142 8.75 -45.66 -1.86
C ASN A 142 9.03 -44.55 -0.83
N ASP A 143 10.17 -43.87 -0.95
CA ASP A 143 10.63 -42.82 -0.01
C ASP A 143 9.92 -41.46 -0.14
N LYS A 144 8.66 -41.43 -0.60
CA LYS A 144 7.91 -40.18 -0.84
C LYS A 144 7.27 -39.57 0.42
N LEU A 145 7.05 -40.35 1.48
CA LEU A 145 6.46 -39.79 2.71
C LEU A 145 7.52 -39.11 3.56
N SER A 146 7.18 -37.91 4.06
CA SER A 146 8.01 -37.09 4.94
C SER A 146 7.12 -36.28 5.88
N VAL A 147 7.65 -35.83 7.02
CA VAL A 147 6.88 -35.02 7.99
C VAL A 147 6.36 -33.74 7.32
N ILE A 148 7.21 -33.08 6.54
CA ILE A 148 6.81 -31.88 5.79
C ILE A 148 5.76 -32.17 4.71
N GLY A 149 5.84 -33.32 4.03
CA GLY A 149 4.82 -33.75 3.08
C GLY A 149 3.45 -33.90 3.72
N ILE A 150 3.37 -34.59 4.87
CA ILE A 150 2.12 -34.76 5.64
C ILE A 150 1.59 -33.41 6.14
N PHE A 151 2.46 -32.51 6.65
CA PHE A 151 2.05 -31.16 7.02
C PHE A 151 1.49 -30.38 5.82
N THR A 152 2.15 -30.44 4.66
CA THR A 152 1.67 -29.78 3.43
C THR A 152 0.35 -30.36 2.94
N THR A 153 0.14 -31.69 3.01
CA THR A 153 -1.11 -32.32 2.60
C THR A 153 -2.30 -31.90 3.48
N HIS A 154 -2.13 -31.78 4.79
CA HIS A 154 -3.23 -31.42 5.70
C HIS A 154 -3.43 -29.89 5.87
N TYR A 155 -2.35 -29.10 5.98
CA TYR A 155 -2.44 -27.66 6.23
C TYR A 155 -2.30 -26.79 4.96
N GLY A 156 -1.80 -27.35 3.86
CA GLY A 156 -1.45 -26.62 2.63
C GLY A 156 -0.10 -25.89 2.73
N ASP A 157 0.72 -25.98 1.68
CA ASP A 157 2.09 -25.41 1.64
C ASP A 157 2.17 -23.96 2.12
N ALA A 158 1.30 -23.07 1.62
CA ALA A 158 1.30 -21.65 1.96
C ALA A 158 1.09 -21.37 3.46
N ALA A 159 0.37 -22.25 4.17
CA ALA A 159 0.15 -22.13 5.61
C ALA A 159 1.35 -22.67 6.39
N VAL A 160 1.87 -23.84 5.99
CA VAL A 160 3.05 -24.48 6.60
C VAL A 160 4.27 -23.59 6.46
N ALA A 161 4.57 -23.11 5.26
CA ALA A 161 5.72 -22.28 4.95
C ALA A 161 5.72 -20.97 5.75
N ARG A 162 4.59 -20.27 5.75
CA ARG A 162 4.38 -19.08 6.59
C ARG A 162 4.57 -19.40 8.08
N ALA A 163 4.04 -20.52 8.56
CA ALA A 163 4.11 -20.90 9.96
C ALA A 163 5.54 -21.25 10.40
N LEU A 164 6.32 -21.94 9.56
CA LEU A 164 7.72 -22.26 9.83
C LEU A 164 8.57 -20.98 9.99
N VAL A 165 8.44 -20.00 9.08
CA VAL A 165 9.14 -18.71 9.20
C VAL A 165 8.74 -17.96 10.48
N VAL A 166 7.44 -17.87 10.77
CA VAL A 166 6.93 -17.17 11.96
C VAL A 166 7.35 -17.87 13.25
N ALA A 167 7.40 -19.21 13.28
CA ALA A 167 7.83 -19.98 14.43
C ALA A 167 9.35 -19.87 14.63
N GLN A 168 10.15 -19.91 13.56
CA GLN A 168 11.61 -19.78 13.64
C GLN A 168 12.03 -18.45 14.28
N LYS A 169 11.35 -17.34 13.91
CA LYS A 169 11.56 -16.00 14.51
C LYS A 169 11.06 -15.87 15.96
N LYS A 170 10.33 -16.87 16.48
CA LYS A 170 9.75 -16.90 17.83
C LYS A 170 10.29 -18.04 18.71
N ALA A 171 11.20 -18.87 18.19
CA ALA A 171 11.71 -20.03 18.89
C ALA A 171 12.60 -19.61 20.07
N THR A 172 12.16 -19.95 21.29
CA THR A 172 12.86 -19.59 22.55
C THR A 172 13.83 -20.67 23.04
N THR A 173 13.85 -21.84 22.39
CA THR A 173 14.78 -22.94 22.71
C THR A 173 15.57 -23.36 21.48
N HIS A 174 16.83 -23.78 21.70
CA HIS A 174 17.72 -24.20 20.61
C HIS A 174 17.18 -25.42 19.85
N ASP A 175 16.61 -26.39 20.57
CA ASP A 175 15.96 -27.56 19.97
C ASP A 175 14.80 -27.18 19.05
N ALA A 176 13.88 -26.32 19.49
CA ALA A 176 12.76 -25.89 18.64
C ALA A 176 13.27 -25.12 17.42
N ALA A 177 14.23 -24.20 17.59
CA ALA A 177 14.82 -23.44 16.50
C ALA A 177 15.48 -24.35 15.45
N ASN A 178 16.21 -25.39 15.89
CA ASN A 178 16.83 -26.37 15.01
C ASN A 178 15.81 -27.25 14.29
N THR A 179 14.79 -27.79 14.99
CA THR A 179 13.72 -28.59 14.37
C THR A 179 12.93 -27.78 13.35
N ILE A 180 12.59 -26.52 13.64
CA ILE A 180 11.89 -25.64 12.69
C ILE A 180 12.78 -25.32 11.48
N LYS A 181 14.09 -25.10 11.68
CA LYS A 181 15.06 -24.89 10.60
C LYS A 181 15.20 -26.13 9.70
N GLN A 182 15.22 -27.33 10.29
CA GLN A 182 15.21 -28.60 9.55
C GLN A 182 13.96 -28.70 8.68
N LEU A 183 12.75 -28.54 9.26
CA LEU A 183 11.48 -28.58 8.52
C LEU A 183 11.39 -27.52 7.40
N ARG A 184 11.92 -26.31 7.62
CA ARG A 184 12.04 -25.26 6.57
C ARG A 184 12.96 -25.73 5.43
N SER A 185 14.12 -26.31 5.77
CA SER A 185 15.06 -26.84 4.78
C SER A 185 14.50 -28.03 4.00
N GLU A 186 13.74 -28.91 4.66
CA GLU A 186 13.04 -30.03 4.03
C GLU A 186 11.95 -29.55 3.08
N GLN A 187 11.18 -28.51 3.44
CA GLN A 187 10.14 -27.96 2.57
C GLN A 187 10.71 -27.41 1.25
N LEU A 188 11.73 -26.57 1.35
CA LEU A 188 12.43 -26.02 0.18
C LEU A 188 13.04 -27.17 -0.65
N SER A 189 13.68 -28.14 0.00
CA SER A 189 14.25 -29.32 -0.67
C SER A 189 13.20 -30.17 -1.38
N ALA A 190 12.00 -30.31 -0.82
CA ALA A 190 10.91 -31.08 -1.41
C ALA A 190 10.35 -30.42 -2.67
N TRP A 191 10.22 -29.08 -2.68
CA TRP A 191 9.83 -28.32 -3.86
C TRP A 191 10.89 -28.40 -4.97
N MET A 192 12.18 -28.26 -4.63
CA MET A 192 13.29 -28.41 -5.57
C MET A 192 13.37 -29.83 -6.16
N LYS A 193 13.21 -30.88 -5.34
CA LYS A 193 13.13 -32.28 -5.80
C LYS A 193 11.88 -32.59 -6.62
N SER A 194 10.87 -31.71 -6.56
CA SER A 194 9.67 -31.75 -7.39
C SER A 194 9.76 -30.79 -8.59
N GLU A 195 10.98 -30.34 -8.92
CA GLU A 195 11.32 -29.49 -10.07
C GLU A 195 10.53 -28.17 -10.17
N LYS A 196 10.02 -27.67 -9.03
CA LYS A 196 9.20 -26.45 -9.00
C LYS A 196 10.03 -25.23 -9.38
N THR A 197 9.53 -24.44 -10.33
CA THR A 197 10.09 -23.13 -10.66
C THR A 197 9.87 -22.13 -9.52
N VAL A 198 10.52 -20.97 -9.60
CA VAL A 198 10.27 -19.87 -8.65
C VAL A 198 8.84 -19.35 -8.78
N ASP A 199 8.28 -19.37 -9.99
CA ASP A 199 6.90 -18.95 -10.26
C ASP A 199 5.87 -19.97 -9.72
N ASP A 200 6.15 -21.27 -9.82
CA ASP A 200 5.36 -22.32 -9.15
C ASP A 200 5.29 -22.08 -7.65
N VAL A 201 6.44 -21.77 -7.02
CA VAL A 201 6.51 -21.48 -5.58
C VAL A 201 5.81 -20.17 -5.23
N PHE A 202 5.80 -19.16 -6.11
CA PHE A 202 5.03 -17.93 -5.89
C PHE A 202 3.51 -18.19 -5.81
N GLU A 203 2.96 -18.97 -6.74
CA GLU A 203 1.51 -19.29 -6.75
C GLU A 203 1.14 -20.34 -5.68
N LEU A 204 2.00 -21.31 -5.41
CA LEU A 204 1.87 -22.27 -4.31
C LEU A 204 1.86 -21.57 -2.94
N LEU A 205 2.66 -20.51 -2.77
CA LEU A 205 2.61 -19.63 -1.60
C LEU A 205 1.39 -18.71 -1.61
N LYS A 206 0.63 -18.62 -2.71
CA LYS A 206 -0.54 -17.75 -2.90
C LYS A 206 -0.20 -16.28 -2.61
N LEU A 207 0.93 -15.80 -3.15
CA LEU A 207 1.41 -14.43 -2.93
C LEU A 207 0.50 -13.39 -3.61
N ARG A 208 -0.01 -13.68 -4.83
CA ARG A 208 -0.99 -12.85 -5.55
C ARG A 208 -2.17 -12.44 -4.67
N GLN A 209 -2.71 -13.39 -3.91
CA GLN A 209 -3.87 -13.21 -3.01
C GLN A 209 -3.60 -12.28 -1.80
N ASN A 210 -2.32 -12.04 -1.47
CA ASN A 210 -1.95 -11.06 -0.44
C ASN A 210 -1.76 -9.64 -0.97
N GLY A 211 -1.84 -9.43 -2.30
CA GLY A 211 -1.68 -8.13 -2.95
C GLY A 211 -0.37 -7.45 -2.54
N TYR A 212 -0.41 -6.13 -2.38
CA TYR A 212 0.77 -5.34 -2.00
C TYR A 212 1.40 -5.81 -0.66
N LYS A 213 0.59 -6.31 0.29
CA LYS A 213 1.03 -6.82 1.59
C LYS A 213 1.84 -8.13 1.49
N ALA A 214 1.86 -8.77 0.32
CA ALA A 214 2.76 -9.89 0.04
C ALA A 214 4.23 -9.49 0.26
N LEU A 215 4.61 -8.25 -0.09
CA LEU A 215 5.99 -7.77 -0.07
C LEU A 215 6.60 -7.69 1.34
N GLY A 216 5.78 -7.48 2.38
CA GLY A 216 6.20 -7.47 3.79
C GLY A 216 5.88 -8.78 4.52
N SER A 217 5.43 -9.82 3.78
CA SER A 217 4.92 -11.04 4.39
C SER A 217 6.02 -12.10 4.61
N PRO A 218 5.89 -12.97 5.63
CA PRO A 218 6.76 -14.13 5.80
C PRO A 218 6.78 -15.08 4.60
N LYS A 219 5.78 -15.03 3.71
CA LYS A 219 5.76 -15.82 2.47
C LYS A 219 6.81 -15.33 1.47
N LEU A 220 7.09 -14.03 1.39
CA LEU A 220 8.13 -13.53 0.48
C LEU A 220 9.52 -13.98 0.94
N GLU A 221 9.76 -14.04 2.26
CA GLU A 221 11.01 -14.60 2.81
C GLU A 221 11.22 -16.07 2.41
N VAL A 222 10.13 -16.86 2.31
CA VAL A 222 10.19 -18.24 1.80
C VAL A 222 10.56 -18.25 0.31
N LEU A 223 9.95 -17.37 -0.50
CA LEU A 223 10.27 -17.27 -1.93
C LEU A 223 11.73 -16.87 -2.15
N ASP A 224 12.22 -15.89 -1.40
CA ASP A 224 13.60 -15.39 -1.44
C ASP A 224 14.62 -16.46 -1.00
N ASP A 225 14.32 -17.24 0.04
CA ASP A 225 15.13 -18.40 0.39
C ASP A 225 15.08 -19.53 -0.64
N TYR A 226 13.93 -19.78 -1.27
CA TYR A 226 13.83 -20.74 -2.36
C TYR A 226 14.70 -20.31 -3.54
N MET A 227 14.62 -19.03 -3.95
CA MET A 227 15.48 -18.46 -5.00
C MET A 227 16.97 -18.64 -4.68
N LYS A 228 17.43 -18.31 -3.47
CA LYS A 228 18.84 -18.50 -3.06
C LYS A 228 19.30 -19.95 -3.15
N MET A 229 18.38 -20.90 -2.93
CA MET A 229 18.66 -22.33 -2.98
C MET A 229 18.72 -22.87 -4.42
N VAL A 230 17.82 -22.44 -5.32
CA VAL A 230 17.83 -22.88 -6.73
C VAL A 230 18.78 -22.08 -7.63
N ILE A 231 19.07 -20.81 -7.32
CA ILE A 231 19.91 -19.91 -8.13
C ILE A 231 21.18 -19.54 -7.37
N GLN A 232 22.24 -20.33 -7.58
CA GLN A 232 23.50 -20.21 -6.81
C GLN A 232 24.36 -18.97 -7.15
N LYS A 233 23.97 -18.10 -8.10
CA LYS A 233 24.74 -16.90 -8.47
C LYS A 233 23.89 -15.68 -8.85
N THR A 234 24.27 -14.54 -8.26
CA THR A 234 24.17 -13.13 -8.73
C THR A 234 22.79 -12.55 -9.13
N SER A 235 21.92 -13.25 -9.84
CA SER A 235 20.76 -12.65 -10.55
C SER A 235 19.50 -12.46 -9.70
N GLY A 236 19.54 -12.75 -8.39
CA GLY A 236 18.35 -12.86 -7.53
C GLY A 236 17.38 -11.68 -7.56
N LYS A 237 17.87 -10.43 -7.66
CA LYS A 237 16.98 -9.25 -7.76
C LYS A 237 16.23 -9.14 -9.09
N GLN A 238 16.86 -9.55 -10.20
CA GLN A 238 16.20 -9.57 -11.52
C GLN A 238 15.17 -10.70 -11.61
N ILE A 239 15.51 -11.87 -11.06
CA ILE A 239 14.59 -13.02 -11.02
C ILE A 239 13.40 -12.72 -10.10
N LEU A 240 13.62 -12.09 -8.93
CA LEU A 240 12.52 -11.61 -8.09
C LEU A 240 11.61 -10.65 -8.84
N LEU A 241 12.17 -9.67 -9.55
CA LEU A 241 11.37 -8.73 -10.35
C LEU A 241 10.56 -9.46 -11.44
N GLN A 242 11.14 -10.45 -12.11
CA GLN A 242 10.44 -11.24 -13.13
C GLN A 242 9.34 -12.12 -12.54
N THR A 243 9.61 -12.86 -11.46
CA THR A 243 8.60 -13.67 -10.76
C THR A 243 7.47 -12.80 -10.22
N LEU A 244 7.76 -11.62 -9.64
CA LEU A 244 6.71 -10.69 -9.20
C LEU A 244 5.95 -10.09 -10.39
N THR A 245 6.59 -9.91 -11.55
CA THR A 245 5.91 -9.46 -12.78
C THR A 245 4.93 -10.52 -13.27
N ASN A 246 5.35 -11.78 -13.39
CA ASN A 246 4.50 -12.91 -13.79
C ASN A 246 3.39 -13.14 -12.73
N GLY A 247 3.79 -13.17 -11.46
CA GLY A 247 2.96 -13.35 -10.27
C GLY A 247 1.96 -12.23 -9.97
N PHE A 248 2.03 -11.10 -10.68
CA PHE A 248 1.01 -10.04 -10.61
C PHE A 248 0.41 -9.67 -11.98
N GLU A 249 0.47 -10.57 -12.98
CA GLU A 249 -0.13 -10.39 -14.33
C GLU A 249 0.46 -9.22 -15.14
N GLY A 250 1.74 -8.92 -14.96
CA GLY A 250 2.52 -8.03 -15.82
C GLY A 250 2.95 -6.71 -15.18
N GLU A 251 3.79 -5.98 -15.91
CA GLU A 251 4.47 -4.78 -15.41
C GLU A 251 3.50 -3.62 -15.08
N GLU A 252 2.37 -3.51 -15.80
CA GLU A 252 1.27 -2.55 -15.54
C GLU A 252 0.71 -2.71 -14.13
N LYS A 253 0.31 -3.94 -13.78
CA LYS A 253 -0.32 -4.27 -12.49
C LYS A 253 0.70 -4.27 -11.36
N LEU A 254 1.92 -4.71 -11.63
CA LEU A 254 3.02 -4.61 -10.67
C LEU A 254 3.36 -3.14 -10.36
N ALA A 255 3.38 -2.23 -11.34
CA ALA A 255 3.61 -0.81 -11.12
C ALA A 255 2.56 -0.18 -10.19
N ALA A 256 1.27 -0.39 -10.46
CA ALA A 256 0.17 0.11 -9.63
C ALA A 256 0.23 -0.46 -8.18
N LEU A 257 0.56 -1.75 -8.06
CA LEU A 257 0.76 -2.42 -6.77
C LEU A 257 1.95 -1.85 -5.99
N LEU A 258 3.06 -1.57 -6.65
CA LEU A 258 4.27 -0.99 -6.04
C LEU A 258 4.01 0.44 -5.54
N VAL A 259 3.23 1.24 -6.27
CA VAL A 259 2.81 2.58 -5.79
C VAL A 259 2.02 2.47 -4.50
N ARG A 260 1.05 1.55 -4.39
CA ARG A 260 0.33 1.30 -3.12
C ARG A 260 1.25 0.73 -2.03
N ALA A 261 2.23 -0.10 -2.37
CA ALA A 261 3.19 -0.64 -1.41
C ALA A 261 4.17 0.41 -0.85
N LYS A 262 4.37 1.54 -1.54
CA LYS A 262 5.19 2.66 -1.03
C LYS A 262 4.49 3.48 0.06
N GLU A 263 3.15 3.43 0.13
CA GLU A 263 2.33 4.11 1.14
C GLU A 263 2.34 3.39 2.50
N ASP A 264 2.77 2.13 2.56
CA ASP A 264 2.79 1.29 3.76
C ASP A 264 4.23 1.11 4.26
N THR A 265 4.50 1.54 5.49
CA THR A 265 5.86 1.54 6.07
C THR A 265 6.49 0.16 6.15
N SER A 266 5.69 -0.91 6.18
CA SER A 266 6.19 -2.29 6.21
C SER A 266 6.64 -2.82 4.83
N THR A 267 6.30 -2.13 3.74
CA THR A 267 6.65 -2.53 2.36
C THR A 267 7.40 -1.48 1.56
N SER A 268 7.48 -0.22 2.05
CA SER A 268 7.93 0.93 1.24
C SER A 268 9.37 0.84 0.74
N GLU A 269 10.32 0.31 1.53
CA GLU A 269 11.71 0.14 1.11
C GLU A 269 11.83 -0.83 -0.09
N LEU A 270 11.30 -2.04 0.06
CA LEU A 270 11.31 -3.06 -1.00
C LEU A 270 10.50 -2.61 -2.22
N ALA A 271 9.36 -1.95 -2.01
CA ALA A 271 8.54 -1.42 -3.09
C ALA A 271 9.29 -0.35 -3.91
N THR A 272 10.01 0.53 -3.23
CA THR A 272 10.88 1.54 -3.88
C THR A 272 12.04 0.88 -4.63
N ALA A 273 12.68 -0.14 -4.03
CA ALA A 273 13.75 -0.89 -4.69
C ALA A 273 13.27 -1.63 -5.95
N LEU A 274 12.08 -2.24 -5.91
CA LEU A 274 11.46 -2.93 -7.05
C LEU A 274 10.99 -1.94 -8.13
N GLN A 275 10.39 -0.80 -7.77
CA GLN A 275 10.01 0.23 -8.74
C GLN A 275 11.25 0.79 -9.47
N ASN A 276 12.32 1.05 -8.73
CA ASN A 276 13.60 1.48 -9.30
C ASN A 276 14.21 0.40 -10.21
N ALA A 277 14.14 -0.88 -9.84
CA ALA A 277 14.60 -1.98 -10.69
C ALA A 277 13.79 -2.12 -11.99
N LEU A 278 12.46 -1.96 -11.91
CA LEU A 278 11.56 -1.97 -13.07
C LEU A 278 11.85 -0.81 -14.03
N MET A 279 11.99 0.41 -13.51
CA MET A 279 12.35 1.59 -14.31
C MET A 279 13.77 1.48 -14.89
N ASN A 280 14.73 0.92 -14.15
CA ASN A 280 16.07 0.64 -14.67
C ASN A 280 16.03 -0.38 -15.82
N LYS A 281 15.25 -1.47 -15.70
CA LYS A 281 15.03 -2.41 -16.82
C LYS A 281 14.48 -1.69 -18.05
N TRP A 282 13.47 -0.84 -17.89
CA TRP A 282 12.90 -0.06 -18.99
C TRP A 282 13.92 0.86 -19.67
N ILE A 283 14.77 1.59 -18.93
CA ILE A 283 15.79 2.49 -19.49
C ILE A 283 16.98 1.71 -20.08
N GLU A 284 17.53 0.78 -19.32
CA GLU A 284 18.85 0.18 -19.58
C GLU A 284 18.78 -1.09 -20.43
N THR A 285 17.76 -1.93 -20.24
CA THR A 285 17.59 -3.20 -20.96
C THR A 285 16.66 -3.02 -22.16
N ASP A 286 15.43 -2.57 -21.91
CA ASP A 286 14.37 -2.52 -22.92
C ASP A 286 14.46 -1.27 -23.83
N LYS A 287 15.31 -0.29 -23.46
CA LYS A 287 15.54 0.99 -24.17
C LYS A 287 14.28 1.83 -24.44
N LEU A 288 13.30 1.74 -23.54
CA LEU A 288 12.02 2.43 -23.68
C LEU A 288 12.17 3.94 -23.50
N LYS A 289 11.43 4.68 -24.32
CA LYS A 289 11.19 6.11 -24.15
C LYS A 289 9.90 6.35 -23.35
N PRO A 290 9.66 7.57 -22.82
CA PRO A 290 8.43 7.91 -22.10
C PRO A 290 7.15 7.49 -22.82
N GLU A 291 7.08 7.65 -24.13
CA GLU A 291 5.93 7.29 -24.98
C GLU A 291 5.65 5.78 -24.93
N ASN A 292 6.69 4.95 -24.90
CA ASN A 292 6.53 3.50 -24.78
C ASN A 292 6.09 3.09 -23.37
N VAL A 293 6.55 3.80 -22.34
CA VAL A 293 6.16 3.54 -20.93
C VAL A 293 4.71 3.96 -20.67
N PHE A 294 4.27 5.07 -21.27
CA PHE A 294 2.89 5.57 -21.19
C PHE A 294 1.86 4.54 -21.70
N SER A 295 2.07 3.98 -22.89
CA SER A 295 1.22 2.89 -23.42
C SER A 295 1.39 1.57 -22.65
N LYS A 296 2.61 1.22 -22.22
CA LYS A 296 2.86 0.03 -21.36
C LYS A 296 2.10 0.09 -20.04
N LEU A 297 1.93 1.29 -19.48
CA LEU A 297 1.17 1.57 -18.27
C LEU A 297 -0.33 1.82 -18.53
N ARG A 298 -0.76 1.74 -19.79
CA ARG A 298 -2.15 1.89 -20.26
C ARG A 298 -2.77 3.24 -19.87
N LEU A 299 -1.98 4.30 -20.03
CA LEU A 299 -2.37 5.69 -19.78
C LEU A 299 -2.94 6.39 -21.05
N ASP A 300 -2.83 5.71 -22.19
CA ASP A 300 -3.37 6.07 -23.51
C ASP A 300 -4.85 5.69 -23.72
N ARG A 301 -5.48 5.09 -22.70
CA ARG A 301 -6.88 4.63 -22.73
C ARG A 301 -7.94 5.72 -22.62
N GLY A 302 -7.59 6.89 -22.10
CA GLY A 302 -8.51 7.96 -21.72
C GLY A 302 -7.88 8.97 -20.76
N VAL A 303 -8.44 10.18 -20.69
CA VAL A 303 -7.93 11.28 -19.83
C VAL A 303 -8.11 10.98 -18.33
N ASP A 304 -9.05 10.09 -17.98
CA ASP A 304 -9.26 9.54 -16.64
C ASP A 304 -8.02 8.79 -16.11
N ALA A 305 -7.19 8.23 -17.00
CA ALA A 305 -5.97 7.52 -16.62
C ALA A 305 -4.91 8.44 -15.98
N LEU A 306 -5.07 9.76 -16.06
CA LEU A 306 -4.31 10.75 -15.30
C LEU A 306 -4.49 10.60 -13.77
N LEU A 307 -5.58 9.98 -13.33
CA LEU A 307 -5.91 9.71 -11.93
C LEU A 307 -5.49 8.29 -11.50
N ASP A 308 -4.88 7.51 -12.41
CA ASP A 308 -4.36 6.18 -12.13
C ASP A 308 -3.08 6.25 -11.27
N ARG A 309 -2.89 5.26 -10.40
CA ARG A 309 -1.63 5.07 -9.66
C ARG A 309 -0.44 4.90 -10.59
N ASN A 310 -0.66 4.42 -11.82
CA ASN A 310 0.36 4.31 -12.84
C ASN A 310 0.89 5.66 -13.37
N GLU A 311 0.15 6.78 -13.22
CA GLU A 311 0.70 8.12 -13.50
C GLU A 311 1.95 8.36 -12.62
N GLN A 312 1.89 8.02 -11.34
CA GLN A 312 3.01 8.22 -10.42
C GLN A 312 4.24 7.39 -10.79
N THR A 313 4.05 6.24 -11.45
CA THR A 313 5.16 5.44 -12.00
C THR A 313 5.71 6.07 -13.28
N LEU A 314 4.87 6.62 -14.15
CA LEU A 314 5.30 7.40 -15.32
C LEU A 314 6.09 8.64 -14.89
N ALA A 315 5.60 9.42 -13.93
CA ALA A 315 6.28 10.62 -13.43
C ALA A 315 7.65 10.28 -12.82
N ALA A 316 7.73 9.20 -12.03
CA ALA A 316 9.00 8.69 -11.49
C ALA A 316 9.96 8.23 -12.61
N PHE A 317 9.45 7.52 -13.62
CA PHE A 317 10.23 7.09 -14.79
C PHE A 317 10.77 8.30 -15.56
N ILE A 318 9.91 9.27 -15.89
CA ILE A 318 10.29 10.48 -16.64
C ILE A 318 11.32 11.31 -15.87
N SER A 319 11.19 11.42 -14.55
CA SER A 319 12.20 12.07 -13.70
C SER A 319 13.57 11.40 -13.83
N MET A 320 13.64 10.07 -13.70
CA MET A 320 14.91 9.33 -13.85
C MET A 320 15.42 9.31 -15.30
N TYR A 321 14.53 9.28 -16.30
CA TYR A 321 14.87 9.32 -17.72
C TYR A 321 15.48 10.68 -18.09
N ASN A 322 14.88 11.78 -17.67
CA ASN A 322 15.40 13.14 -17.89
C ASN A 322 16.74 13.35 -17.16
N ALA A 323 16.90 12.85 -15.94
CA ALA A 323 18.16 12.92 -15.20
C ALA A 323 19.33 12.20 -15.90
N ARG A 324 19.04 11.20 -16.75
CA ARG A 324 20.02 10.47 -17.56
C ARG A 324 20.16 10.99 -18.99
N ASN A 325 19.23 11.81 -19.46
CA ASN A 325 19.17 12.37 -20.81
C ASN A 325 19.00 13.90 -20.72
N PRO A 326 20.07 14.68 -20.51
CA PRO A 326 19.96 16.12 -20.20
C PRO A 326 19.26 17.00 -21.26
N TYR A 327 19.13 16.51 -22.49
CA TYR A 327 18.41 17.18 -23.57
C TYR A 327 16.91 16.81 -23.63
N SER A 328 16.47 15.82 -22.87
CA SER A 328 15.08 15.39 -22.77
C SER A 328 14.23 16.45 -22.08
N ARG A 329 13.02 16.67 -22.62
CA ARG A 329 11.99 17.56 -22.06
C ARG A 329 10.68 16.84 -21.79
N ALA A 330 10.73 15.52 -21.64
CA ALA A 330 9.55 14.70 -21.36
C ALA A 330 8.90 15.10 -20.01
N SER A 331 7.58 15.00 -19.96
CA SER A 331 6.72 15.42 -18.85
C SER A 331 5.47 14.56 -18.85
N SER A 332 5.04 14.02 -17.71
CA SER A 332 3.84 13.16 -17.68
C SER A 332 2.60 13.96 -18.07
N ILE A 333 2.38 15.11 -17.42
CA ILE A 333 1.28 16.02 -17.75
C ILE A 333 1.36 16.51 -19.20
N GLY A 334 2.57 16.81 -19.72
CA GLY A 334 2.77 17.21 -21.11
C GLY A 334 2.35 16.14 -22.14
N MET A 335 2.47 14.85 -21.80
CA MET A 335 2.00 13.75 -22.65
C MET A 335 0.47 13.62 -22.65
N PHE A 336 -0.18 13.74 -21.48
CA PHE A 336 -1.64 13.82 -21.41
C PHE A 336 -2.18 15.04 -22.17
N VAL A 337 -1.52 16.19 -22.06
CA VAL A 337 -1.87 17.40 -22.83
C VAL A 337 -1.70 17.20 -24.33
N ALA A 338 -0.65 16.50 -24.77
CA ALA A 338 -0.43 16.21 -26.20
C ALA A 338 -1.48 15.25 -26.80
N GLN A 339 -2.05 14.33 -26.02
CA GLN A 339 -3.07 13.38 -26.49
C GLN A 339 -4.51 13.89 -26.34
N TYR A 340 -4.86 14.53 -25.21
CA TYR A 340 -6.24 14.88 -24.86
C TYR A 340 -6.51 16.40 -24.86
N GLY A 341 -5.46 17.23 -24.97
CA GLY A 341 -5.56 18.69 -24.94
C GLY A 341 -5.60 19.28 -23.53
N ASP A 342 -5.03 20.48 -23.38
CA ASP A 342 -4.92 21.20 -22.10
C ASP A 342 -6.25 21.34 -21.35
N ASN A 343 -7.35 21.56 -22.08
CA ASN A 343 -8.69 21.79 -21.55
C ASN A 343 -9.24 20.55 -20.83
N ALA A 344 -9.30 19.41 -21.51
CA ALA A 344 -9.80 18.16 -20.95
C ALA A 344 -8.94 17.67 -19.77
N VAL A 345 -7.62 17.86 -19.85
CA VAL A 345 -6.69 17.55 -18.76
C VAL A 345 -6.97 18.43 -17.53
N ALA A 346 -7.07 19.74 -17.69
CA ALA A 346 -7.31 20.66 -16.58
C ALA A 346 -8.70 20.47 -15.96
N GLU A 347 -9.74 20.28 -16.78
CA GLU A 347 -11.11 20.06 -16.31
C GLU A 347 -11.21 18.74 -15.53
N THR A 348 -10.59 17.66 -16.02
CA THR A 348 -10.49 16.37 -15.28
C THR A 348 -9.81 16.55 -13.92
N LEU A 349 -8.71 17.31 -13.85
CA LEU A 349 -7.99 17.57 -12.61
C LEU A 349 -8.77 18.44 -11.61
N VAL A 350 -9.51 19.45 -12.06
CA VAL A 350 -10.33 20.27 -11.16
C VAL A 350 -11.58 19.54 -10.68
N LEU A 351 -12.19 18.68 -11.50
CA LEU A 351 -13.28 17.81 -11.05
C LEU A 351 -12.79 16.78 -10.02
N ALA A 352 -11.64 16.13 -10.25
CA ALA A 352 -11.05 15.15 -9.33
C ALA A 352 -10.66 15.75 -7.96
N ARG A 353 -10.48 17.07 -7.85
CA ARG A 353 -10.27 17.77 -6.56
C ARG A 353 -11.51 17.79 -5.65
N SER A 354 -12.70 17.43 -6.15
CA SER A 354 -13.88 17.19 -5.30
C SER A 354 -13.87 15.80 -4.64
N GLU A 355 -13.02 14.87 -5.09
CA GLU A 355 -12.90 13.53 -4.50
C GLU A 355 -11.79 13.50 -3.45
N SER A 356 -12.14 13.32 -2.17
CA SER A 356 -11.20 13.33 -1.03
C SER A 356 -10.03 12.33 -1.18
N ALA A 357 -10.23 11.21 -1.89
CA ALA A 357 -9.18 10.24 -2.15
C ALA A 357 -8.19 10.62 -3.27
N LEU A 358 -8.58 11.56 -4.15
CA LEU A 358 -7.81 11.98 -5.33
C LEU A 358 -7.27 13.42 -5.21
N GLU A 359 -7.85 14.25 -4.36
CA GLU A 359 -7.50 15.67 -4.18
C GLU A 359 -5.99 15.96 -4.13
N PRO A 360 -5.16 15.22 -3.36
CA PRO A 360 -3.73 15.51 -3.29
C PRO A 360 -2.99 15.25 -4.61
N LEU A 361 -3.38 14.20 -5.35
CA LEU A 361 -2.83 13.86 -6.66
C LEU A 361 -3.29 14.89 -7.70
N ALA A 362 -4.59 15.14 -7.74
CA ALA A 362 -5.21 16.07 -8.69
C ALA A 362 -4.68 17.51 -8.50
N ARG A 363 -4.51 17.97 -7.26
CA ARG A 363 -3.85 19.24 -6.93
C ARG A 363 -2.40 19.28 -7.37
N ASN A 364 -1.63 18.22 -7.15
CA ASN A 364 -0.23 18.17 -7.55
C ASN A 364 -0.08 18.26 -9.07
N LEU A 365 -0.84 17.45 -9.82
CA LEU A 365 -0.83 17.45 -11.29
C LEU A 365 -1.34 18.79 -11.86
N GLN A 366 -2.34 19.42 -11.24
CA GLN A 366 -2.80 20.74 -11.65
C GLN A 366 -1.72 21.82 -11.44
N GLN A 367 -0.97 21.74 -10.34
CA GLN A 367 0.20 22.59 -10.11
C GLN A 367 1.32 22.33 -11.12
N GLN A 368 1.56 21.08 -11.53
CA GLN A 368 2.51 20.76 -12.60
C GLN A 368 2.08 21.39 -13.93
N GLN A 369 0.81 21.26 -14.33
CA GLN A 369 0.27 21.86 -15.56
C GLN A 369 0.45 23.39 -15.56
N PHE A 370 0.12 24.06 -14.46
CA PHE A 370 0.32 25.52 -14.31
C PHE A 370 1.80 25.92 -14.45
N HIS A 371 2.73 25.12 -13.92
CA HIS A 371 4.16 25.36 -14.10
C HIS A 371 4.62 25.16 -15.56
N GLU A 372 3.97 24.29 -16.34
CA GLU A 372 4.26 24.15 -17.77
C GLU A 372 3.74 25.34 -18.57
N TRP A 373 2.51 25.79 -18.31
CA TRP A 373 1.94 27.00 -18.90
C TRP A 373 2.80 28.24 -18.62
N GLN A 374 3.32 28.37 -17.40
CA GLN A 374 4.22 29.45 -17.00
C GLN A 374 5.60 29.35 -17.67
N LYS A 375 6.19 28.15 -17.80
CA LYS A 375 7.44 27.93 -18.58
C LYS A 375 7.26 28.34 -20.04
N SER A 376 6.11 28.04 -20.63
CA SER A 376 5.72 28.46 -21.98
C SER A 376 5.18 29.89 -22.06
N LYS A 377 5.30 30.69 -21.00
CA LYS A 377 4.92 32.11 -20.92
C LYS A 377 3.45 32.43 -21.28
N LYS A 378 2.52 31.48 -21.10
CA LYS A 378 1.09 31.73 -21.33
C LYS A 378 0.58 32.81 -20.36
N SER A 379 -0.09 33.84 -20.89
CA SER A 379 -0.83 34.80 -20.05
C SER A 379 -2.10 34.17 -19.47
N ALA A 380 -2.78 34.87 -18.55
CA ALA A 380 -4.09 34.45 -18.06
C ALA A 380 -5.15 34.46 -19.19
N ASP A 381 -5.10 35.43 -20.10
CA ASP A 381 -5.95 35.50 -21.29
C ASP A 381 -5.68 34.33 -22.26
N ASP A 382 -4.45 33.85 -22.36
CA ASP A 382 -4.13 32.65 -23.16
C ASP A 382 -4.69 31.38 -22.52
N VAL A 383 -4.65 31.27 -21.18
CA VAL A 383 -5.29 30.16 -20.45
C VAL A 383 -6.82 30.24 -20.53
N PHE A 384 -7.43 31.43 -20.52
CA PHE A 384 -8.85 31.59 -20.79
C PHE A 384 -9.25 31.03 -22.17
N LYS A 385 -8.49 31.41 -23.23
CA LYS A 385 -8.71 30.88 -24.59
C LYS A 385 -8.52 29.36 -24.64
N LEU A 386 -7.50 28.85 -23.94
CA LEU A 386 -7.15 27.43 -23.85
C LEU A 386 -8.26 26.58 -23.23
N MET A 387 -8.99 27.12 -22.24
CA MET A 387 -10.13 26.46 -21.60
C MET A 387 -11.42 26.51 -22.44
N ASN A 388 -11.44 27.26 -23.56
CA ASN A 388 -12.62 27.47 -24.41
C ASN A 388 -13.88 27.71 -23.57
N ILE A 389 -13.86 28.83 -22.84
CA ILE A 389 -14.94 29.24 -21.94
C ILE A 389 -16.07 29.88 -22.74
N GLU A 390 -17.28 29.35 -22.56
CA GLU A 390 -18.51 29.74 -23.25
C GLU A 390 -19.59 30.18 -22.26
N GLU A 391 -20.66 30.81 -22.75
CA GLU A 391 -21.86 31.18 -21.97
C GLU A 391 -22.41 30.03 -21.11
N LYS A 392 -22.33 28.78 -21.61
CA LYS A 392 -22.78 27.58 -20.87
C LYS A 392 -22.00 27.34 -19.59
N ASP A 393 -20.74 27.73 -19.51
CA ASP A 393 -19.84 27.39 -18.41
C ASP A 393 -20.13 28.21 -17.13
N PHE A 394 -20.96 29.26 -17.25
CA PHE A 394 -21.49 30.05 -16.12
C PHE A 394 -22.79 29.47 -15.52
N SER A 395 -23.27 28.32 -16.02
CA SER A 395 -24.56 27.72 -15.59
C SER A 395 -24.56 27.14 -14.19
N HIS A 396 -23.39 26.80 -13.66
CA HIS A 396 -23.23 26.05 -12.41
C HIS A 396 -22.92 27.00 -11.25
N ILE A 397 -22.95 26.50 -10.00
CA ILE A 397 -22.54 27.27 -8.82
C ILE A 397 -21.02 27.53 -8.86
N ILE A 398 -20.26 26.47 -9.18
CA ILE A 398 -18.82 26.52 -9.40
C ILE A 398 -18.57 26.08 -10.85
N SER A 399 -17.83 26.88 -11.61
CA SER A 399 -17.42 26.57 -12.97
C SER A 399 -15.98 26.04 -12.99
N PRO A 400 -15.73 24.78 -13.37
CA PRO A 400 -14.39 24.18 -13.34
C PRO A 400 -13.35 25.00 -14.12
N LYS A 401 -13.69 25.43 -15.34
CA LYS A 401 -12.83 26.26 -16.20
C LYS A 401 -12.48 27.62 -15.60
N LEU A 402 -13.42 28.27 -14.92
CA LEU A 402 -13.15 29.56 -14.27
C LEU A 402 -12.30 29.37 -13.01
N GLU A 403 -12.47 28.28 -12.25
CA GLU A 403 -11.55 27.89 -11.17
C GLU A 403 -10.14 27.57 -11.68
N ILE A 404 -9.99 26.99 -12.89
CA ILE A 404 -8.69 26.77 -13.54
C ILE A 404 -8.01 28.11 -13.85
N VAL A 405 -8.70 29.03 -14.53
CA VAL A 405 -8.16 30.37 -14.86
C VAL A 405 -7.82 31.16 -13.58
N LYS A 406 -8.70 31.14 -12.58
CA LYS A 406 -8.53 31.76 -11.26
C LYS A 406 -7.32 31.20 -10.51
N GLY A 407 -7.15 29.88 -10.51
CA GLY A 407 -5.99 29.21 -9.91
C GLY A 407 -4.68 29.56 -10.60
N TYR A 408 -4.68 29.69 -11.94
CA TYR A 408 -3.50 30.12 -12.69
C TYR A 408 -3.15 31.60 -12.41
N ILE A 409 -4.14 32.50 -12.38
CA ILE A 409 -3.96 33.91 -11.99
C ILE A 409 -3.33 34.01 -10.59
N MET A 410 -3.80 33.23 -9.61
CA MET A 410 -3.20 33.19 -8.27
C MET A 410 -1.73 32.74 -8.28
N LEU A 411 -1.36 31.80 -9.15
CA LEU A 411 0.03 31.34 -9.30
C LEU A 411 0.93 32.38 -10.01
N LEU A 412 0.38 33.19 -10.92
CA LEU A 412 1.10 34.33 -11.50
C LEU A 412 1.38 35.40 -10.44
N LYS A 413 0.35 35.84 -9.71
CA LYS A 413 0.49 36.83 -8.61
C LYS A 413 1.43 36.40 -7.50
N ALA A 414 1.45 35.10 -7.17
CA ALA A 414 2.38 34.55 -6.18
C ALA A 414 3.87 34.69 -6.58
N ARG A 415 4.17 34.99 -7.86
CA ARG A 415 5.53 35.29 -8.34
C ARG A 415 5.75 36.77 -8.72
N ASN A 416 4.69 37.50 -9.03
CA ASN A 416 4.72 38.93 -9.27
C ASN A 416 3.60 39.63 -8.47
N PRO A 417 3.85 40.12 -7.25
CA PRO A 417 2.84 40.77 -6.43
C PRO A 417 2.20 42.02 -7.07
N GLU A 418 2.93 42.68 -7.97
CA GLU A 418 2.46 43.84 -8.76
C GLU A 418 1.51 43.45 -9.91
N ASP A 419 1.28 42.15 -10.15
CA ASP A 419 0.33 41.67 -11.14
C ASP A 419 -1.12 41.94 -10.69
N THR A 420 -1.72 42.99 -11.24
CA THR A 420 -3.09 43.38 -10.94
C THR A 420 -4.15 42.47 -11.57
N THR A 421 -3.80 41.66 -12.58
CA THR A 421 -4.71 40.82 -13.40
C THR A 421 -5.76 40.09 -12.56
N ASP A 422 -7.04 40.39 -12.76
CA ASP A 422 -8.14 39.73 -12.05
C ASP A 422 -9.01 38.87 -12.98
N LEU A 423 -9.76 37.93 -12.40
CA LEU A 423 -10.59 36.99 -13.17
C LEU A 423 -11.66 37.69 -14.02
N LEU A 424 -12.28 38.77 -13.53
CA LEU A 424 -13.27 39.51 -14.32
C LEU A 424 -12.60 40.25 -15.48
N SER A 425 -11.37 40.77 -15.31
CA SER A 425 -10.61 41.36 -16.42
C SER A 425 -10.31 40.34 -17.51
N VAL A 426 -9.76 39.18 -17.15
CA VAL A 426 -9.40 38.11 -18.10
C VAL A 426 -10.63 37.55 -18.83
N VAL A 427 -11.73 37.33 -18.11
CA VAL A 427 -12.98 36.85 -18.71
C VAL A 427 -13.63 37.93 -19.59
N SER A 428 -13.62 39.20 -19.16
CA SER A 428 -14.11 40.32 -19.97
C SER A 428 -13.32 40.45 -21.27
N ASN A 429 -11.98 40.48 -21.20
CA ASN A 429 -11.09 40.45 -22.37
C ASN A 429 -11.43 39.29 -23.32
N GLY A 430 -11.58 38.09 -22.77
CA GLY A 430 -11.92 36.87 -23.51
C GLY A 430 -13.27 36.95 -24.24
N PHE A 431 -14.26 37.60 -23.64
CA PHE A 431 -15.57 37.87 -24.28
C PHE A 431 -15.57 39.10 -25.20
N LYS A 432 -14.45 39.83 -25.32
CA LYS A 432 -14.27 41.10 -26.07
C LYS A 432 -14.89 42.34 -25.40
N GLY A 433 -14.86 42.38 -24.08
CA GLY A 433 -15.20 43.54 -23.24
C GLY A 433 -16.44 43.33 -22.38
N ASP A 434 -16.59 44.20 -21.38
CA ASP A 434 -17.60 44.07 -20.32
C ASP A 434 -19.03 43.94 -20.87
N GLY A 435 -19.40 44.69 -21.92
CA GLY A 435 -20.73 44.61 -22.52
C GLY A 435 -21.00 43.33 -23.33
N ALA A 436 -19.97 42.68 -23.88
CA ALA A 436 -20.14 41.39 -24.55
C ALA A 436 -20.28 40.26 -23.51
N LEU A 437 -19.53 40.34 -22.41
CA LEU A 437 -19.69 39.46 -21.26
C LEU A 437 -21.08 39.64 -20.61
N ALA A 438 -21.50 40.87 -20.33
CA ALA A 438 -22.77 41.17 -19.67
C ALA A 438 -23.98 40.59 -20.42
N GLN A 439 -24.01 40.73 -21.76
CA GLN A 439 -25.07 40.14 -22.58
C GLN A 439 -25.11 38.60 -22.47
N ALA A 440 -23.96 37.93 -22.41
CA ALA A 440 -23.90 36.48 -22.20
C ALA A 440 -24.38 36.09 -20.79
N ILE A 441 -23.98 36.84 -19.76
CA ILE A 441 -24.37 36.64 -18.36
C ILE A 441 -25.88 36.80 -18.16
N VAL A 442 -26.47 37.92 -18.63
CA VAL A 442 -27.92 38.17 -18.50
C VAL A 442 -28.75 37.15 -19.29
N LYS A 443 -28.32 36.80 -20.51
CA LYS A 443 -28.95 35.74 -21.30
C LYS A 443 -28.91 34.39 -20.57
N LYS A 444 -27.76 34.05 -19.97
CA LYS A 444 -27.57 32.85 -19.14
C LYS A 444 -28.49 32.87 -17.92
N LEU A 445 -28.57 33.98 -17.21
CA LEU A 445 -29.43 34.17 -16.03
C LEU A 445 -30.91 34.04 -16.38
N ALA A 446 -31.38 34.66 -17.46
CA ALA A 446 -32.76 34.51 -17.92
C ALA A 446 -33.12 33.03 -18.24
N MET A 447 -32.20 32.28 -18.84
CA MET A 447 -32.37 30.84 -19.08
C MET A 447 -32.32 29.99 -17.81
N LEU A 448 -31.58 30.39 -16.77
CA LEU A 448 -31.57 29.70 -15.48
C LEU A 448 -32.83 30.01 -14.68
N HIS A 449 -33.20 31.29 -14.57
CA HIS A 449 -34.31 31.76 -13.75
C HIS A 449 -35.65 31.17 -14.22
N SER A 450 -35.85 31.05 -15.53
CA SER A 450 -37.02 30.38 -16.13
C SER A 450 -37.11 28.87 -15.88
N ARG A 451 -36.04 28.23 -15.36
CA ARG A 451 -36.00 26.80 -15.02
C ARG A 451 -35.96 26.55 -13.51
N ASN A 452 -35.16 27.32 -12.79
CA ASN A 452 -34.98 27.26 -11.34
C ASN A 452 -34.42 28.62 -10.84
N PRO A 453 -35.26 29.51 -10.28
CA PRO A 453 -34.82 30.80 -9.74
C PRO A 453 -33.74 30.71 -8.66
N VAL A 454 -33.76 29.68 -7.81
CA VAL A 454 -32.78 29.49 -6.73
C VAL A 454 -31.40 29.14 -7.31
N ALA A 455 -31.36 28.26 -8.31
CA ALA A 455 -30.13 27.91 -9.00
C ALA A 455 -29.56 29.08 -9.83
N ALA A 456 -30.41 29.98 -10.32
CA ALA A 456 -29.96 31.21 -11.00
C ALA A 456 -29.19 32.14 -10.03
N VAL A 457 -29.76 32.42 -8.86
CA VAL A 457 -29.13 33.28 -7.82
C VAL A 457 -27.82 32.67 -7.29
N ALA A 458 -27.73 31.34 -7.21
CA ALA A 458 -26.53 30.63 -6.77
C ALA A 458 -25.48 30.41 -7.88
N SER A 459 -25.72 30.82 -9.13
CA SER A 459 -24.83 30.50 -10.26
C SER A 459 -23.62 31.43 -10.35
N THR A 460 -22.54 30.95 -10.98
CA THR A 460 -21.39 31.77 -11.38
C THR A 460 -21.82 32.92 -12.31
N ALA A 461 -22.94 32.80 -13.04
CA ALA A 461 -23.48 33.93 -13.81
C ALA A 461 -23.90 35.10 -12.90
N ALA A 462 -24.56 34.83 -11.76
CA ALA A 462 -24.95 35.87 -10.80
C ALA A 462 -23.73 36.48 -10.08
N GLU A 463 -22.69 35.69 -9.80
CA GLU A 463 -21.41 36.21 -9.30
C GLU A 463 -20.81 37.22 -10.29
N PHE A 464 -20.75 36.89 -11.58
CA PHE A 464 -20.18 37.76 -12.61
C PHE A 464 -21.03 38.99 -12.91
N GLU A 465 -22.36 38.91 -12.83
CA GLU A 465 -23.27 40.06 -12.85
C GLU A 465 -22.92 41.05 -11.72
N MET A 466 -22.84 40.56 -10.47
CA MET A 466 -22.47 41.40 -9.33
C MET A 466 -21.05 41.99 -9.45
N LEU A 467 -20.10 41.25 -10.03
CA LEU A 467 -18.73 41.73 -10.26
C LEU A 467 -18.69 42.83 -11.33
N LEU A 468 -19.46 42.71 -12.41
CA LEU A 468 -19.60 43.75 -13.46
C LEU A 468 -20.22 45.04 -12.90
N PHE A 469 -21.37 44.95 -12.21
CA PHE A 469 -21.99 46.12 -11.56
C PHE A 469 -21.03 46.82 -10.59
N ARG A 470 -20.27 46.05 -9.79
CA ARG A 470 -19.23 46.60 -8.89
C ARG A 470 -18.07 47.26 -9.63
N ARG A 471 -17.69 46.78 -10.82
CA ARG A 471 -16.70 47.41 -11.69
C ARG A 471 -17.22 48.75 -12.22
N TRP A 472 -18.38 48.75 -12.87
CA TRP A 472 -18.96 49.96 -13.49
C TRP A 472 -19.24 51.07 -12.47
N PHE A 473 -19.74 50.71 -11.28
CA PHE A 473 -19.94 51.65 -10.18
C PHE A 473 -18.61 52.27 -9.69
N LYS A 474 -17.55 51.47 -9.53
CA LYS A 474 -16.20 51.97 -9.18
C LYS A 474 -15.60 52.85 -10.27
N SER A 475 -15.83 52.52 -11.53
CA SER A 475 -15.43 53.32 -12.70
C SER A 475 -16.28 54.58 -12.89
N LYS A 476 -17.32 54.80 -12.08
CA LYS A 476 -18.25 55.93 -12.15
C LYS A 476 -18.92 56.07 -13.53
N ILE A 477 -19.30 54.95 -14.15
CA ILE A 477 -20.09 54.97 -15.40
C ILE A 477 -21.46 55.56 -15.07
N ASP A 478 -21.77 56.72 -15.67
CA ASP A 478 -23.05 57.40 -15.48
C ASP A 478 -24.16 56.65 -16.25
N PRO A 479 -25.35 56.41 -15.64
CA PRO A 479 -26.45 55.68 -16.28
C PRO A 479 -26.88 56.23 -17.65
N VAL A 480 -26.88 57.56 -17.84
CA VAL A 480 -27.27 58.20 -19.11
C VAL A 480 -26.25 57.89 -20.22
N SER A 481 -25.00 57.64 -19.83
CA SER A 481 -23.92 57.29 -20.76
C SER A 481 -23.67 55.77 -20.90
N PHE A 482 -24.36 54.94 -20.09
CA PHE A 482 -24.05 53.52 -19.91
C PHE A 482 -23.97 52.75 -21.22
N TYR A 483 -25.01 52.83 -22.07
CA TYR A 483 -25.04 52.11 -23.34
C TYR A 483 -23.88 52.50 -24.27
N ARG A 484 -23.52 53.79 -24.30
CA ARG A 484 -22.41 54.30 -25.12
C ARG A 484 -21.06 53.85 -24.59
N GLN A 485 -20.87 53.80 -23.27
CA GLN A 485 -19.61 53.36 -22.65
C GLN A 485 -19.41 51.84 -22.66
N VAL A 486 -20.47 51.06 -22.40
CA VAL A 486 -20.38 49.59 -22.18
C VAL A 486 -20.63 48.80 -23.47
N PHE A 487 -21.47 49.32 -24.39
CA PHE A 487 -21.82 48.63 -25.64
C PHE A 487 -21.43 49.38 -26.93
N GLY A 488 -21.00 50.65 -26.84
CA GLY A 488 -20.69 51.47 -28.01
C GLY A 488 -21.90 51.87 -28.85
N VAL A 489 -23.12 51.85 -28.29
CA VAL A 489 -24.37 52.20 -28.98
C VAL A 489 -25.23 53.18 -28.19
N GLU A 490 -26.10 53.91 -28.88
CA GLU A 490 -27.15 54.70 -28.25
C GLU A 490 -28.28 53.78 -27.73
N GLU A 491 -28.92 54.15 -26.61
CA GLU A 491 -29.99 53.36 -25.97
C GLU A 491 -31.13 53.02 -26.95
N ALA A 492 -31.54 53.95 -27.81
CA ALA A 492 -32.56 53.71 -28.83
C ALA A 492 -32.21 52.49 -29.71
N ASN A 493 -30.95 52.35 -30.09
CA ASN A 493 -30.42 51.31 -30.96
C ASN A 493 -30.02 50.01 -30.22
N ALA A 494 -30.00 50.02 -28.88
CA ALA A 494 -29.62 48.86 -28.07
C ALA A 494 -30.59 47.68 -28.27
N GLY A 495 -30.04 46.51 -28.57
CA GLY A 495 -30.79 45.27 -28.76
C GLY A 495 -31.34 44.67 -27.45
N ARG A 496 -32.22 43.66 -27.56
CA ARG A 496 -32.93 43.05 -26.41
C ARG A 496 -32.00 42.68 -25.23
N TRP A 497 -30.85 42.09 -25.50
CA TRP A 497 -29.92 41.66 -24.45
C TRP A 497 -29.02 42.79 -23.92
N GLN A 498 -28.89 43.90 -24.65
CA GLN A 498 -28.22 45.11 -24.16
C GLN A 498 -29.14 45.94 -23.25
N LYS A 499 -30.45 45.93 -23.52
CA LYS A 499 -31.52 46.53 -22.70
C LYS A 499 -31.98 45.67 -21.51
N ALA A 500 -31.33 44.52 -21.29
CA ALA A 500 -31.61 43.62 -20.17
C ALA A 500 -30.44 43.53 -19.16
N VAL A 501 -29.33 44.23 -19.46
CA VAL A 501 -28.18 44.52 -18.60
C VAL A 501 -28.41 45.90 -17.98
#